data_AF-A0A1C6YP97-F1
#
_entry.id   AF-A0A1C6YP97-F1
#
_cell.length_a   1.000
_cell.length_b   1.000
_cell.length_c   1.000
_cell.angle_alpha   90.00
_cell.angle_beta   90.00
_cell.angle_gamma   90.00
#
_symmetry.space_group_name_H-M   'P 1'
#
loop_
_entity.id
_entity.type
_entity.pdbx_description
1 polymer ?
#
loop_
_entity_poly.entity_id
_entity_poly.type
_entity_poly.pdbx_seq_one_letter_code
_entity_poly.pdbx_strand_id
1 'polypeptide(L)'
;MGTNTNESNEENGVVEKMEDRNDDYTLNKYGEEKKKKNEKLYKSIELHHLVNALPYIDSYDNELEQNAKKLIEEEMNIMKETNQVKQYLENFPIPDLLYLKDDNSIIQNELKRCEENNKMDILNFDHYNIENNPESNINNNSTINQAKKTLENHQLVLENLHNALINIELMNKYKEVIWSEHMKTFTQVDINLQNSIKSLKENIDNINKKRKLHHLSYVNDLTTLQNERKDFKRKNSLVLKEIKKLISENMIMKYKQNLI
;
A
#
# COMPACT_ATOMS: atom_id res chain seq x y z
N MET A 1 0.21 63.53 58.04
CA MET A 1 -0.82 64.58 57.79
C MET A 1 -1.21 64.47 56.33
N GLY A 2 -2.43 64.26 55.88
CA GLY A 2 -3.74 63.93 56.46
C GLY A 2 -4.50 63.17 55.35
N THR A 3 -5.19 62.08 55.68
CA THR A 3 -6.67 61.98 55.76
C THR A 3 -7.42 62.18 54.43
N ASN A 4 -7.97 61.06 53.94
CA ASN A 4 -9.26 60.82 53.29
C ASN A 4 -10.23 62.01 53.13
N THR A 5 -10.97 62.06 52.01
CA THR A 5 -12.36 61.53 51.91
C THR A 5 -12.99 61.79 50.53
N ASN A 6 -13.71 60.76 50.03
CA ASN A 6 -15.02 60.78 49.32
C ASN A 6 -15.12 61.42 47.92
N GLU A 7 -15.91 60.99 46.95
CA GLU A 7 -17.04 60.03 46.87
C GLU A 7 -17.38 59.79 45.37
N SER A 8 -17.89 58.59 45.07
CA SER A 8 -18.86 58.20 44.02
C SER A 8 -18.88 58.87 42.63
N ASN A 9 -18.79 58.05 41.56
CA ASN A 9 -19.96 57.79 40.70
C ASN A 9 -19.71 56.60 39.76
N GLU A 10 -20.65 55.65 39.82
CA GLU A 10 -20.84 54.55 38.88
C GLU A 10 -21.33 55.09 37.54
N GLU A 11 -20.80 54.58 36.43
CA GLU A 11 -21.60 54.44 35.21
C GLU A 11 -21.07 53.28 34.36
N ASN A 12 -22.01 52.40 34.03
CA ASN A 12 -21.84 51.13 33.33
C ASN A 12 -21.48 51.34 31.87
N GLY A 13 -20.44 50.64 31.40
CA GLY A 13 -20.10 50.50 29.98
C GLY A 13 -19.65 49.07 29.68
N VAL A 14 -20.63 48.23 29.33
CA VAL A 14 -20.42 46.85 28.86
C VAL A 14 -19.69 46.90 27.51
N VAL A 15 -18.46 46.40 27.46
CA VAL A 15 -17.76 46.08 26.20
C VAL A 15 -17.55 44.57 26.17
N GLU A 16 -18.20 43.96 25.19
CA GLU A 16 -18.26 42.52 24.92
C GLU A 16 -16.85 41.92 24.73
N LYS A 17 -16.58 40.83 25.46
CA LYS A 17 -15.48 39.91 25.18
C LYS A 17 -15.99 38.77 24.29
N MET A 18 -15.84 38.95 22.99
CA MET A 18 -15.81 37.91 21.95
C MET A 18 -14.64 38.37 21.06
N GLU A 19 -13.61 37.62 20.71
CA GLU A 19 -13.46 36.22 20.33
C GLU A 19 -11.96 35.90 20.50
N ASP A 20 -11.60 34.82 21.22
CA ASP A 20 -10.24 34.24 21.23
C ASP A 20 -10.34 32.79 21.75
N ARG A 21 -11.24 32.00 21.16
CA ARG A 21 -11.48 30.58 21.53
C ARG A 21 -11.53 29.62 20.34
N ASN A 22 -11.06 30.04 19.16
CA ASN A 22 -11.15 29.23 17.94
C ASN A 22 -9.80 28.68 17.42
N ASP A 23 -8.67 29.09 18.00
CA ASP A 23 -7.33 28.69 17.51
C ASP A 23 -6.80 27.37 18.12
N ASP A 24 -7.37 26.92 19.25
CA ASP A 24 -6.97 25.66 19.89
C ASP A 24 -7.58 24.41 19.22
N TYR A 25 -8.71 24.58 18.52
CA TYR A 25 -9.39 23.46 17.83
C TYR A 25 -8.71 23.09 16.50
N THR A 26 -8.10 24.04 15.81
CA THR A 26 -7.44 23.80 14.52
C THR A 26 -6.09 23.12 14.70
N LEU A 27 -5.30 23.51 15.71
CA LEU A 27 -4.01 22.89 16.02
C LEU A 27 -4.15 21.41 16.42
N ASN A 28 -5.22 21.08 17.14
CA ASN A 28 -5.50 19.72 17.59
C ASN A 28 -5.90 18.80 16.42
N LYS A 29 -6.63 19.33 15.43
CA LYS A 29 -7.00 18.58 14.22
C LYS A 29 -5.79 18.22 13.35
N TYR A 30 -4.86 19.16 13.15
CA TYR A 30 -3.60 18.88 12.44
C TYR A 30 -2.67 17.93 13.21
N GLY A 31 -2.71 17.94 14.55
CA GLY A 31 -2.00 17.00 15.42
C GLY A 31 -2.58 15.58 15.37
N GLU A 32 -3.91 15.46 15.37
CA GLU A 32 -4.63 14.17 15.25
C GLU A 32 -4.47 13.55 13.85
N GLU A 33 -4.49 14.35 12.78
CA GLU A 33 -4.24 13.86 11.41
C GLU A 33 -2.79 13.34 11.24
N LYS A 34 -1.80 13.99 11.88
CA LYS A 34 -0.41 13.50 11.91
C LYS A 34 -0.25 12.24 12.78
N LYS A 35 -1.00 12.11 13.88
CA LYS A 35 -1.05 10.88 14.69
C LYS A 35 -1.66 9.72 13.91
N LYS A 36 -2.79 9.95 13.21
CA LYS A 36 -3.42 8.95 12.33
C LYS A 36 -2.51 8.48 11.20
N LYS A 37 -1.69 9.37 10.61
CA LYS A 37 -0.70 8.99 9.58
C LYS A 37 0.43 8.10 10.10
N ASN A 38 0.74 8.15 11.40
CA ASN A 38 1.81 7.36 12.02
C ASN A 38 1.31 6.13 12.78
N GLU A 39 -0.01 5.95 12.90
CA GLU A 39 -0.57 4.74 13.47
C GLU A 39 -0.46 3.60 12.47
N LYS A 40 0.23 2.54 12.88
CA LYS A 40 0.39 1.34 12.06
C LYS A 40 -1.00 0.79 11.72
N LEU A 41 -1.25 0.48 10.46
CA LEU A 41 -2.57 0.05 9.95
C LEU A 41 -3.24 -1.03 10.79
N TYR A 42 -2.47 -1.99 11.32
CA TYR A 42 -3.05 -3.05 12.15
C TYR A 42 -3.69 -2.55 13.45
N LYS A 43 -3.35 -1.33 13.91
CA LYS A 43 -3.95 -0.72 15.10
C LYS A 43 -5.37 -0.20 14.85
N SER A 44 -5.79 -0.04 13.60
CA SER A 44 -7.17 0.38 13.28
C SER A 44 -8.18 -0.77 13.43
N ILE A 45 -7.72 -2.00 13.66
CA ILE A 45 -8.58 -3.16 13.88
C ILE A 45 -9.00 -3.16 15.35
N GLU A 46 -10.32 -3.19 15.61
CA GLU A 46 -10.93 -3.07 16.95
C GLU A 46 -10.41 -4.10 17.98
N LEU A 47 -9.80 -5.19 17.52
CA LEU A 47 -9.31 -6.29 18.37
C LEU A 47 -7.83 -6.62 18.13
N HIS A 48 -7.04 -5.66 17.64
CA HIS A 48 -5.63 -5.90 17.28
C HIS A 48 -4.80 -6.46 18.45
N HIS A 49 -5.17 -6.14 19.69
CA HIS A 49 -4.40 -6.47 20.89
C HIS A 49 -4.59 -7.93 21.31
N LEU A 50 -5.63 -8.59 20.81
CA LEU A 50 -5.88 -10.02 21.03
C LEU A 50 -5.14 -10.90 20.02
N VAL A 51 -4.69 -10.31 18.91
CA VAL A 51 -4.00 -11.04 17.85
C VAL A 51 -2.52 -11.14 18.20
N ASN A 52 -2.11 -12.30 18.72
CA ASN A 52 -0.70 -12.63 18.91
C ASN A 52 -0.41 -13.98 18.27
N ALA A 53 0.60 -14.01 17.38
CA ALA A 53 1.11 -15.22 16.76
C ALA A 53 2.65 -15.12 16.71
N LEU A 54 3.35 -16.25 16.86
CA LEU A 54 4.81 -16.27 16.99
C LEU A 54 5.49 -17.04 15.84
N PRO A 55 5.54 -16.49 14.60
CA PRO A 55 6.04 -17.21 13.42
C PRO A 55 7.46 -17.79 13.48
N TYR A 56 8.35 -17.25 14.32
CA TYR A 56 9.73 -17.75 14.43
C TYR A 56 9.87 -18.94 15.40
N ILE A 57 8.81 -19.27 16.13
CA ILE A 57 8.80 -20.25 17.22
C ILE A 57 7.78 -21.34 16.91
N ASP A 58 6.59 -20.94 16.46
CA ASP A 58 5.53 -21.86 16.10
C ASP A 58 5.98 -22.66 14.87
N SER A 59 6.14 -23.98 15.04
CA SER A 59 6.44 -24.88 13.93
C SER A 59 5.22 -24.96 13.01
N TYR A 60 5.39 -24.56 11.76
CA TYR A 60 4.37 -24.74 10.73
C TYR A 60 4.47 -26.16 10.17
N ASP A 61 3.41 -26.94 10.36
CA ASP A 61 3.19 -28.17 9.60
C ASP A 61 2.23 -27.86 8.45
N ASN A 62 2.49 -28.44 7.28
CA ASN A 62 1.66 -28.26 6.08
C ASN A 62 0.23 -28.77 6.32
N GLU A 63 0.07 -29.80 7.15
CA GLU A 63 -1.24 -30.32 7.56
C GLU A 63 -2.05 -29.31 8.38
N LEU A 64 -1.39 -28.58 9.30
CA LEU A 64 -2.04 -27.54 10.11
C LEU A 64 -2.48 -26.35 9.25
N GLU A 65 -1.68 -25.98 8.24
CA GLU A 65 -2.05 -24.92 7.29
C GLU A 65 -3.29 -25.31 6.48
N GLN A 66 -3.33 -26.53 5.96
CA GLN A 66 -4.48 -27.02 5.19
C GLN A 66 -5.75 -27.09 6.06
N ASN A 67 -5.63 -27.56 7.31
CA ASN A 67 -6.76 -27.58 8.23
C ASN A 67 -7.25 -26.17 8.55
N ALA A 68 -6.34 -25.23 8.83
CA ALA A 68 -6.69 -23.83 9.06
C ALA A 68 -7.39 -23.21 7.84
N LYS A 69 -6.93 -23.48 6.62
CA LYS A 69 -7.58 -23.01 5.38
C LYS A 69 -9.01 -23.54 5.24
N LYS A 70 -9.24 -24.84 5.52
CA LYS A 70 -10.59 -25.43 5.49
C LYS A 70 -11.53 -24.75 6.48
N LEU A 71 -11.10 -24.54 7.73
CA LEU A 71 -11.89 -23.85 8.73
C LEU A 71 -12.21 -22.39 8.32
N ILE A 72 -11.24 -21.70 7.71
CA ILE A 72 -11.47 -20.35 7.17
C ILE A 72 -12.52 -20.37 6.06
N GLU A 73 -12.47 -21.34 5.15
CA GLU A 73 -13.45 -21.47 4.06
C GLU A 73 -14.86 -21.79 4.59
N GLU A 74 -14.97 -22.64 5.60
CA GLU A 74 -16.24 -22.93 6.30
C GLU A 74 -16.84 -21.66 6.91
N GLU A 75 -16.02 -20.88 7.64
CA GLU A 75 -16.45 -19.59 8.20
C GLU A 75 -16.83 -18.58 7.10
N MET A 76 -16.08 -18.52 6.00
CA MET A 76 -16.42 -17.66 4.86
C MET A 76 -17.76 -18.05 4.23
N ASN A 77 -18.09 -19.35 4.17
CA ASN A 77 -19.38 -19.81 3.66
C ASN A 77 -20.51 -19.42 4.62
N ILE A 78 -20.33 -19.62 5.93
CA ILE A 78 -21.30 -19.19 6.94
C ILE A 78 -21.53 -17.67 6.87
N MET A 79 -20.48 -16.86 6.70
CA MET A 79 -20.60 -15.41 6.56
C MET A 79 -21.40 -14.99 5.31
N LYS A 80 -21.24 -15.71 4.19
CA LYS A 80 -22.02 -15.49 2.96
C LYS A 80 -23.49 -15.85 3.18
N GLU A 81 -23.76 -16.98 3.82
CA GLU A 81 -25.13 -17.45 4.10
C GLU A 81 -25.87 -16.53 5.07
N THR A 82 -25.17 -16.02 6.10
CA THR A 82 -25.73 -15.09 7.10
C THR A 82 -25.72 -13.62 6.65
N ASN A 83 -25.21 -13.33 5.45
CA ASN A 83 -25.05 -12.00 4.86
C ASN A 83 -24.32 -10.99 5.77
N GLN A 84 -23.40 -11.47 6.61
CA GLN A 84 -22.57 -10.66 7.51
C GLN A 84 -21.24 -10.25 6.89
N VAL A 85 -21.13 -10.31 5.56
CA VAL A 85 -19.89 -10.00 4.84
C VAL A 85 -19.58 -8.52 4.98
N LYS A 86 -18.58 -8.18 5.80
CA LYS A 86 -18.08 -6.80 5.93
C LYS A 86 -17.51 -6.35 4.57
N GLN A 87 -18.08 -5.30 4.00
CA GLN A 87 -17.59 -4.70 2.76
C GLN A 87 -16.37 -3.83 3.06
N TYR A 88 -15.19 -4.47 3.14
CA TYR A 88 -13.95 -3.75 3.40
C TYR A 88 -13.61 -2.69 2.33
N LEU A 89 -14.17 -2.82 1.13
CA LEU A 89 -13.94 -1.92 -0.01
C LEU A 89 -14.78 -0.64 0.03
N GLU A 90 -15.88 -0.60 0.77
CA GLU A 90 -16.77 0.58 0.82
C GLU A 90 -16.07 1.80 1.41
N ASN A 91 -15.17 1.57 2.37
CA ASN A 91 -14.44 2.63 3.06
C ASN A 91 -13.22 3.15 2.28
N PHE A 92 -12.85 2.52 1.17
CA PHE A 92 -11.69 2.94 0.38
C PHE A 92 -12.15 3.72 -0.86
N PRO A 93 -11.66 4.96 -1.07
CA PRO A 93 -11.95 5.67 -2.30
C PRO A 93 -11.38 4.89 -3.48
N ILE A 94 -12.16 4.78 -4.56
CA ILE A 94 -11.69 4.21 -5.83
C ILE A 94 -10.46 5.01 -6.28
N PRO A 95 -9.34 4.36 -6.64
CA PRO A 95 -8.14 5.07 -7.06
C PRO A 95 -8.43 6.04 -8.21
N ASP A 96 -7.91 7.25 -8.09
CA ASP A 96 -8.01 8.27 -9.11
C ASP A 96 -7.18 7.86 -10.34
N LEU A 97 -7.82 7.16 -11.27
CA LEU A 97 -7.23 6.85 -12.57
C LEU A 97 -7.22 8.14 -13.40
N LEU A 98 -6.07 8.84 -13.37
CA LEU A 98 -5.85 10.12 -14.07
C LEU A 98 -6.35 10.08 -15.53
N TYR A 99 -6.10 8.96 -16.21
CA TYR A 99 -6.46 8.79 -17.62
C TYR A 99 -7.91 8.36 -17.87
N LEU A 100 -8.67 8.00 -16.84
CA LEU A 100 -10.07 7.60 -16.96
C LEU A 100 -11.02 8.73 -16.58
N LYS A 101 -10.58 9.69 -15.76
CA LYS A 101 -11.37 10.85 -15.34
C LYS A 101 -11.45 11.94 -16.40
N ASP A 102 -10.40 12.10 -17.21
CA ASP A 102 -10.39 13.12 -18.25
C ASP A 102 -11.19 12.65 -19.46
N ASP A 103 -12.30 13.35 -19.74
CA ASP A 103 -13.18 13.06 -20.89
C ASP A 103 -12.48 13.17 -22.26
N ASN A 104 -11.36 13.91 -22.29
CA ASN A 104 -10.51 14.09 -23.47
C ASN A 104 -9.25 13.22 -23.44
N SER A 105 -9.18 12.24 -22.55
CA SER A 105 -8.07 11.30 -22.50
C SER A 105 -8.08 10.38 -23.71
N ILE A 106 -6.89 10.08 -24.22
CA ILE A 106 -6.66 9.10 -25.30
C ILE A 106 -7.36 7.77 -24.95
N ILE A 107 -7.32 7.36 -23.68
CA ILE A 107 -7.90 6.08 -23.24
C ILE A 107 -9.42 6.04 -23.40
N GLN A 108 -10.13 7.12 -23.05
CA GLN A 108 -11.58 7.15 -23.24
C GLN A 108 -11.95 7.15 -24.74
N ASN A 109 -11.20 7.87 -25.56
CA ASN A 109 -11.42 7.90 -27.01
C ASN A 109 -11.17 6.53 -27.66
N GLU A 110 -10.10 5.85 -27.23
CA GLU A 110 -9.80 4.47 -27.65
C GLU A 110 -10.86 3.49 -27.18
N LEU A 111 -11.38 3.65 -25.97
CA LEU A 111 -12.47 2.83 -25.44
C LEU A 111 -13.74 2.99 -26.29
N LYS A 112 -14.13 4.24 -26.59
CA LYS A 112 -15.26 4.55 -27.49
C LYS A 112 -15.06 3.97 -28.89
N ARG A 113 -13.86 4.11 -29.47
CA ARG A 113 -13.56 3.52 -30.78
C ARG A 113 -13.68 1.99 -30.78
N CYS A 114 -13.23 1.35 -29.69
CA CYS A 114 -13.36 -0.09 -29.50
C CYS A 114 -14.84 -0.52 -29.34
N GLU A 115 -15.64 0.25 -28.60
CA GLU A 115 -17.10 0.03 -28.50
C GLU A 115 -17.78 0.13 -29.87
N GLU A 116 -17.33 1.06 -30.72
CA GLU A 116 -17.80 1.23 -32.09
C GLU A 116 -17.27 0.17 -33.08
N ASN A 117 -16.41 -0.77 -32.63
CA ASN A 117 -15.71 -1.77 -33.46
C ASN A 117 -14.91 -1.17 -34.64
N ASN A 118 -14.47 0.09 -34.51
CA ASN A 118 -13.67 0.76 -35.53
C ASN A 118 -12.21 0.32 -35.41
N LYS A 119 -11.70 -0.36 -36.45
CA LYS A 119 -10.29 -0.76 -36.52
C LYS A 119 -9.41 0.49 -36.59
N MET A 120 -8.29 0.50 -35.85
CA MET A 120 -7.32 1.59 -35.88
C MET A 120 -6.74 1.75 -37.30
N ASP A 121 -6.70 2.99 -37.78
CA ASP A 121 -6.04 3.32 -39.05
C ASP A 121 -4.54 3.05 -38.94
N ILE A 122 -4.00 2.37 -39.95
CA ILE A 122 -2.57 2.12 -40.06
C ILE A 122 -1.92 3.44 -40.49
N LEU A 123 -0.84 3.83 -39.82
CA LEU A 123 -0.07 5.02 -40.18
C LEU A 123 0.42 4.91 -41.63
N ASN A 124 0.02 5.85 -42.48
CA ASN A 124 0.38 5.85 -43.89
C ASN A 124 1.78 6.47 -44.08
N PHE A 125 2.75 5.65 -44.49
CA PHE A 125 4.11 6.08 -44.82
C PHE A 125 4.35 6.25 -46.33
N ASP A 126 3.36 5.95 -47.17
CA ASP A 126 3.48 5.98 -48.63
C ASP A 126 3.77 7.39 -49.15
N HIS A 127 3.40 8.43 -48.39
CA HIS A 127 3.68 9.83 -48.72
C HIS A 127 5.19 10.15 -48.77
N TYR A 128 6.02 9.44 -48.02
CA TYR A 128 7.48 9.64 -48.01
C TYR A 128 8.22 8.69 -48.95
N ASN A 129 7.53 7.67 -49.47
CA ASN A 129 8.15 6.70 -50.36
C ASN A 129 7.96 7.10 -51.82
N ILE A 130 8.96 7.81 -52.35
CA ILE A 130 8.98 8.30 -53.73
C ILE A 130 8.82 7.15 -54.76
N GLU A 131 9.42 5.99 -54.51
CA GLU A 131 9.47 4.87 -55.47
C GLU A 131 8.12 4.15 -55.63
N ASN A 132 7.31 4.14 -54.56
CA ASN A 132 6.04 3.41 -54.52
C ASN A 132 4.81 4.30 -54.77
N ASN A 133 4.99 5.61 -54.99
CA ASN A 133 3.86 6.51 -55.20
C ASN A 133 3.29 6.30 -56.62
N PRO A 134 2.01 5.90 -56.76
CA PRO A 134 1.38 5.69 -58.06
C PRO A 134 1.34 6.95 -58.93
N GLU A 135 1.48 8.15 -58.33
CA GLU A 135 1.57 9.44 -59.04
C GLU A 135 2.97 9.72 -59.64
N SER A 136 3.97 8.87 -59.38
CA SER A 136 5.32 8.99 -59.95
C SER A 136 5.44 8.38 -61.36
N ASN A 137 4.52 7.49 -61.76
CA ASN A 137 4.44 6.96 -63.13
C ASN A 137 3.58 7.90 -63.97
N ILE A 138 4.18 9.03 -64.36
CA ILE A 138 3.57 10.01 -65.26
C ILE A 138 3.51 9.39 -66.66
N ASN A 139 2.48 8.58 -66.91
CA ASN A 139 2.16 8.16 -68.28
C ASN A 139 1.67 9.38 -69.08
N ASN A 140 1.81 9.33 -70.40
CA ASN A 140 1.53 10.42 -71.36
C ASN A 140 0.13 11.10 -71.29
N ASN A 141 -0.78 10.63 -70.42
CA ASN A 141 -2.12 11.18 -70.18
C ASN A 141 -2.32 11.69 -68.73
N SER A 142 -1.25 12.07 -68.02
CA SER A 142 -1.36 12.60 -66.66
C SER A 142 -1.85 14.05 -66.67
N THR A 143 -2.81 14.36 -65.79
CA THR A 143 -3.38 15.71 -65.67
C THR A 143 -2.34 16.66 -65.07
N ILE A 144 -2.22 17.90 -65.57
CA ILE A 144 -1.27 18.93 -65.08
C ILE A 144 -1.26 19.05 -63.54
N ASN A 145 -2.43 18.88 -62.91
CA ASN A 145 -2.60 18.90 -61.46
C ASN A 145 -1.88 17.76 -60.72
N GLN A 146 -1.81 16.55 -61.31
CA GLN A 146 -1.09 15.41 -60.73
C GLN A 146 0.42 15.65 -60.78
N ALA A 147 0.93 16.15 -61.91
CA ALA A 147 2.35 16.51 -62.03
C ALA A 147 2.77 17.61 -61.02
N LYS A 148 1.89 18.60 -60.77
CA LYS A 148 2.12 19.63 -59.76
C LYS A 148 2.20 19.04 -58.34
N LYS A 149 1.27 18.15 -58.00
CA LYS A 149 1.24 17.48 -56.68
C LYS A 149 2.46 16.57 -56.48
N THR A 150 2.87 15.83 -57.50
CA THR A 150 4.10 15.03 -57.48
C THR A 150 5.35 15.89 -57.28
N LEU A 151 5.43 17.05 -57.94
CA LEU A 151 6.53 18.01 -57.74
C LEU A 151 6.58 18.54 -56.30
N GLU A 152 5.43 18.93 -55.74
CA GLU A 152 5.32 19.41 -54.35
C GLU A 152 5.74 18.31 -53.35
N ASN A 153 5.33 17.06 -53.58
CA ASN A 153 5.74 15.92 -52.74
C ASN A 153 7.27 15.67 -52.83
N HIS A 154 7.86 15.71 -54.02
CA HIS A 154 9.32 15.55 -54.17
C HIS A 154 10.09 16.69 -53.51
N GLN A 155 9.59 17.93 -53.61
CA GLN A 155 10.18 19.06 -52.92
C GLN A 155 10.14 18.85 -51.40
N LEU A 156 9.00 18.42 -50.85
CA LEU A 156 8.87 18.12 -49.43
C LEU A 156 9.85 17.03 -48.97
N VAL A 157 9.96 15.94 -49.73
CA VAL A 157 10.90 14.86 -49.40
C VAL A 157 12.35 15.35 -49.47
N LEU A 158 12.70 16.17 -50.47
CA LEU A 158 14.04 16.73 -50.59
C LEU A 158 14.41 17.59 -49.38
N GLU A 159 13.50 18.47 -48.94
CA GLU A 159 13.69 19.29 -47.73
C GLU A 159 13.84 18.41 -46.48
N ASN A 160 13.02 17.35 -46.34
CA ASN A 160 13.13 16.40 -45.24
C ASN A 160 14.46 15.64 -45.25
N LEU A 161 14.95 15.22 -46.42
CA LEU A 161 16.25 14.58 -46.58
C LEU A 161 17.40 15.54 -46.27
N HIS A 162 17.27 16.81 -46.66
CA HIS A 162 18.25 17.84 -46.32
C HIS A 162 18.32 18.06 -44.80
N ASN A 163 17.17 18.17 -44.13
CA ASN A 163 17.09 18.25 -42.67
C ASN A 163 17.65 16.99 -42.00
N ALA A 164 17.35 15.80 -42.52
CA ALA A 164 17.89 14.55 -42.02
C ALA A 164 19.42 14.49 -42.15
N LEU A 165 19.98 14.99 -43.25
CA LEU A 165 21.43 15.10 -43.46
C LEU A 165 22.06 16.00 -42.38
N ILE A 166 21.51 17.20 -42.16
CA ILE A 166 21.98 18.11 -41.11
C ILE A 166 21.90 17.44 -39.74
N ASN A 167 20.80 16.74 -39.44
CA ASN A 167 20.64 16.01 -38.18
C ASN A 167 21.69 14.90 -38.02
N ILE A 168 22.02 14.17 -39.09
CA ILE A 168 23.05 13.13 -39.10
C ILE A 168 24.44 13.74 -38.90
N GLU A 169 24.73 14.89 -39.52
CA GLU A 169 25.99 15.61 -39.32
C GLU A 169 26.15 16.07 -37.87
N LEU A 170 25.11 16.66 -37.30
CA LEU A 170 25.06 17.04 -35.88
C LEU A 170 25.24 15.82 -34.98
N MET A 171 24.53 14.72 -35.27
CA MET A 171 24.66 13.47 -34.53
C MET A 171 26.10 12.94 -34.64
N ASN A 172 26.69 12.88 -35.82
CA ASN A 172 28.06 12.40 -35.99
C ASN A 172 29.09 13.23 -35.21
N LYS A 173 28.87 14.54 -35.12
CA LYS A 173 29.74 15.45 -34.36
C LYS A 173 29.65 15.26 -32.85
N TYR A 174 28.45 15.04 -32.31
CA TYR A 174 28.22 15.06 -30.85
C TYR A 174 27.87 13.70 -30.23
N LYS A 175 27.64 12.65 -31.03
CA LYS A 175 27.18 11.34 -30.54
C LYS A 175 28.08 10.80 -29.44
N GLU A 176 29.38 10.76 -29.65
CA GLU A 176 30.29 10.10 -28.70
C GLU A 176 30.30 10.78 -27.34
N VAL A 177 30.34 12.11 -27.32
CA VAL A 177 30.33 12.90 -26.09
C VAL A 177 28.99 12.76 -25.36
N ILE A 178 27.87 12.92 -26.07
CA ILE A 178 26.53 12.83 -25.45
C ILE A 178 26.24 11.41 -24.96
N TRP A 179 26.59 10.38 -25.73
CA TRP A 179 26.41 8.99 -25.33
C TRP A 179 27.27 8.63 -24.12
N SER A 180 28.50 9.14 -24.04
CA SER A 180 29.37 8.94 -22.87
C SER A 180 28.77 9.59 -21.62
N GLU A 181 28.32 10.84 -21.70
CA GLU A 181 27.66 11.53 -20.58
C GLU A 181 26.36 10.85 -20.17
N HIS A 182 25.50 10.49 -21.14
CA HIS A 182 24.28 9.73 -20.86
C HIS A 182 24.59 8.40 -20.16
N MET A 183 25.61 7.68 -20.61
CA MET A 183 26.03 6.42 -19.96
C MET A 183 26.48 6.66 -18.52
N LYS A 184 27.23 7.72 -18.22
CA LYS A 184 27.61 8.08 -16.84
C LYS A 184 26.39 8.38 -15.98
N THR A 185 25.40 9.11 -16.50
CA THR A 185 24.16 9.36 -15.76
C THR A 185 23.38 8.07 -15.51
N PHE A 186 23.33 7.19 -16.51
CA PHE A 186 22.65 5.89 -16.41
C PHE A 186 23.31 4.97 -15.39
N THR A 187 24.64 4.88 -15.38
CA THR A 187 25.36 4.08 -14.38
C THR A 187 25.18 4.65 -12.97
N GLN A 188 25.13 5.98 -12.82
CA GLN A 188 24.84 6.59 -11.53
C GLN A 188 23.43 6.26 -11.03
N VAL A 189 22.43 6.27 -11.92
CA VAL A 189 21.06 5.86 -11.58
C VAL A 189 21.02 4.39 -11.17
N ASP A 190 21.70 3.51 -11.91
CA ASP A 190 21.77 2.09 -11.57
C ASP A 190 22.41 1.87 -10.18
N ILE A 191 23.56 2.52 -9.90
CA ILE A 191 24.21 2.47 -8.58
C ILE A 191 23.27 2.96 -7.48
N ASN A 192 22.53 4.05 -7.70
CA ASN A 192 21.58 4.57 -6.72
C ASN A 192 20.42 3.59 -6.46
N LEU A 193 19.91 2.91 -7.49
CA LEU A 193 18.88 1.88 -7.36
C LEU A 193 19.41 0.66 -6.61
N GLN A 194 20.61 0.18 -6.94
CA GLN A 194 21.25 -0.94 -6.24
C GLN A 194 21.48 -0.61 -4.76
N ASN A 195 21.93 0.61 -4.44
CA ASN A 195 22.09 1.07 -3.07
C ASN A 195 20.75 1.14 -2.32
N SER A 196 19.70 1.60 -2.99
CA SER A 196 18.34 1.63 -2.42
C SER A 196 17.83 0.22 -2.10
N ILE A 197 18.05 -0.74 -3.00
CA ILE A 197 17.72 -2.16 -2.79
C ILE A 197 18.51 -2.72 -1.61
N LYS A 198 19.82 -2.45 -1.53
CA LYS A 198 20.67 -2.91 -0.43
C LYS A 198 20.21 -2.35 0.90
N SER A 199 19.95 -1.05 0.99
CA SER A 199 19.44 -0.40 2.19
C SER A 199 18.08 -0.97 2.62
N LEU A 200 17.18 -1.23 1.66
CA LEU A 200 15.88 -1.84 1.93
C LEU A 200 16.02 -3.28 2.45
N LYS A 201 16.94 -4.08 1.88
CA LYS A 201 17.27 -5.42 2.39
C LYS A 201 17.81 -5.38 3.82
N GLU A 202 18.76 -4.49 4.10
CA GLU A 202 19.30 -4.29 5.45
C GLU A 202 18.21 -3.88 6.44
N ASN A 203 17.28 -3.01 6.03
CA ASN A 203 16.14 -2.62 6.85
C ASN A 203 15.19 -3.80 7.12
N ILE A 204 14.89 -4.63 6.12
CA ILE A 204 14.11 -5.86 6.28
C ILE A 204 14.79 -6.81 7.26
N ASP A 205 16.09 -7.05 7.09
CA ASP A 205 16.87 -7.94 7.96
C ASP A 205 16.92 -7.44 9.39
N ASN A 206 17.08 -6.12 9.58
CA ASN A 206 17.06 -5.51 10.91
C ASN A 206 15.68 -5.66 11.58
N ILE A 207 14.59 -5.50 10.84
CA ILE A 207 13.23 -5.73 11.35
C ILE A 207 13.05 -7.21 11.71
N ASN A 208 13.49 -8.13 10.85
CA ASN A 208 13.39 -9.57 11.09
C ASN A 208 14.21 -10.01 12.31
N LYS A 209 15.42 -9.49 12.47
CA LYS A 209 16.26 -9.70 13.67
C LYS A 209 15.56 -9.20 14.93
N LYS A 210 15.00 -7.99 14.91
CA LYS A 210 14.24 -7.42 16.04
C LYS A 210 13.03 -8.30 16.38
N ARG A 211 12.26 -8.75 15.39
CA ARG A 211 11.11 -9.65 15.59
C ARG A 211 11.54 -10.99 16.19
N LYS A 212 12.63 -11.59 15.70
CA LYS A 212 13.16 -12.85 16.22
C LYS A 212 13.58 -12.73 17.69
N LEU A 213 14.30 -11.67 18.05
CA LEU A 213 14.71 -11.42 19.44
C LEU A 213 13.50 -11.20 20.37
N HIS A 214 12.54 -10.38 19.92
CA HIS A 214 11.29 -10.14 20.65
C HIS A 214 10.56 -11.45 20.93
N HIS A 215 10.37 -12.27 19.91
CA HIS A 215 9.76 -13.60 20.02
C HIS A 215 10.50 -14.50 21.00
N LEU A 216 11.83 -14.61 20.89
CA LEU A 216 12.64 -15.43 21.79
C LEU A 216 12.49 -15.03 23.27
N SER A 217 12.36 -13.74 23.55
CA SER A 217 12.07 -13.25 24.91
C SER A 217 10.77 -13.85 25.47
N TYR A 218 9.68 -13.80 24.69
CA TYR A 218 8.39 -14.35 25.11
C TYR A 218 8.40 -15.87 25.28
N VAL A 219 9.26 -16.61 24.57
CA VAL A 219 9.36 -18.07 24.77
C VAL A 219 9.85 -18.40 26.16
N ASN A 220 10.85 -17.67 26.66
CA ASN A 220 11.36 -17.91 28.00
C ASN A 220 10.25 -17.68 29.04
N ASP A 221 9.48 -16.60 28.88
CA ASP A 221 8.34 -16.31 29.76
C ASP A 221 7.21 -17.35 29.62
N LEU A 222 6.90 -17.79 28.40
CA LEU A 222 5.86 -18.77 28.16
C LEU A 222 6.22 -20.15 28.71
N THR A 223 7.49 -20.57 28.53
CA THR A 223 7.97 -21.87 29.01
C THR A 223 8.02 -21.93 30.53
N THR A 224 8.41 -20.85 31.19
CA THR A 224 8.35 -20.74 32.66
C THR A 224 6.91 -20.84 33.16
N LEU A 225 5.98 -20.05 32.62
CA LEU A 225 4.56 -20.11 32.95
C LEU A 225 3.94 -21.48 32.66
N GLN A 226 4.34 -22.14 31.56
CA GLN A 226 3.85 -23.48 31.23
C GLN A 226 4.34 -24.53 32.23
N ASN A 227 5.59 -24.42 32.69
CA ASN A 227 6.15 -25.31 33.71
C ASN A 227 5.45 -25.10 35.06
N GLU A 228 5.26 -23.85 35.48
CA GLU A 228 4.49 -23.51 36.69
C GLU A 228 3.06 -24.07 36.62
N ARG A 229 2.37 -23.90 35.48
CA ARG A 229 1.04 -24.47 35.26
C ARG A 229 1.03 -25.99 35.38
N LYS A 230 2.02 -26.67 34.78
CA LYS A 230 2.16 -28.14 34.89
C LYS A 230 2.40 -28.57 36.34
N ASP A 231 3.22 -27.83 37.07
CA ASP A 231 3.49 -28.10 38.48
C ASP A 231 2.27 -27.91 39.37
N PHE A 232 1.51 -26.83 39.19
CA PHE A 232 0.25 -26.63 39.92
C PHE A 232 -0.77 -27.73 39.59
N LYS A 233 -0.89 -28.12 38.31
CA LYS A 233 -1.76 -29.23 37.91
C LYS A 233 -1.35 -30.55 38.59
N ARG A 234 -0.04 -30.83 38.65
CA ARG A 234 0.50 -32.02 39.33
C ARG A 234 0.22 -31.98 40.84
N LYS A 235 0.51 -30.87 41.50
CA LYS A 235 0.24 -30.67 42.94
C LYS A 235 -1.26 -30.85 43.25
N ASN A 236 -2.13 -30.22 42.47
CA ASN A 236 -3.58 -30.36 42.63
C ASN A 236 -4.04 -31.81 42.43
N SER A 237 -3.48 -32.52 41.45
CA SER A 237 -3.81 -33.93 41.23
C SER A 237 -3.37 -34.83 42.40
N LEU A 238 -2.20 -34.57 43.00
CA LEU A 238 -1.71 -35.30 44.17
C LEU A 238 -2.60 -35.03 45.40
N VAL A 239 -2.92 -33.77 45.67
CA VAL A 239 -3.80 -33.39 46.79
C VAL A 239 -5.17 -34.04 46.64
N LEU A 240 -5.78 -34.01 45.45
CA LEU A 240 -7.06 -34.68 45.21
C LEU A 240 -6.99 -36.19 45.41
N LYS A 241 -5.87 -36.83 45.08
CA LYS A 241 -5.66 -38.26 45.29
C LYS A 241 -5.57 -38.60 46.79
N GLU A 242 -4.81 -37.81 47.55
CA GLU A 242 -4.70 -38.01 49.00
C GLU A 242 -6.01 -37.72 49.73
N ILE A 243 -6.75 -36.67 49.34
CA ILE A 243 -8.09 -36.41 49.89
C ILE A 243 -9.02 -37.60 49.65
N LYS A 244 -9.02 -38.18 48.44
CA LYS A 244 -9.81 -39.39 48.15
C LYS A 244 -9.41 -40.57 49.04
N LYS A 245 -8.11 -40.77 49.27
CA LYS A 245 -7.60 -41.83 50.17
C LYS A 245 -8.06 -41.60 51.60
N LEU A 246 -7.87 -40.40 52.14
CA LEU A 246 -8.29 -40.04 53.49
C LEU A 246 -9.79 -40.14 53.70
N ILE A 247 -10.61 -39.82 52.68
CA ILE A 247 -12.06 -40.01 52.72
C ILE A 247 -12.39 -41.50 52.84
N SER A 248 -11.75 -42.36 52.03
CA SER A 248 -11.99 -43.81 52.09
C SER A 248 -11.60 -44.41 53.45
N GLU A 249 -10.46 -43.98 54.02
CA GLU A 249 -10.02 -44.39 55.34
C GLU A 249 -10.99 -43.90 56.43
N ASN A 250 -11.44 -42.64 56.36
CA ASN A 250 -12.46 -42.12 57.27
C ASN A 250 -13.77 -42.89 57.20
N MET A 251 -14.23 -43.29 56.01
CA MET A 251 -15.43 -44.12 55.88
C MET A 251 -15.23 -45.45 56.59
N ILE A 252 -14.11 -46.14 56.35
CA ILE A 252 -13.78 -47.42 57.02
C ILE A 252 -13.74 -47.25 58.54
N MET A 253 -13.12 -46.17 59.03
CA MET A 253 -13.04 -45.89 60.47
C MET A 253 -14.43 -45.64 61.08
N LYS A 254 -15.28 -44.86 60.41
CA LYS A 254 -16.68 -44.66 60.84
C LYS A 254 -17.48 -45.97 60.86
N TYR A 255 -17.31 -46.83 59.86
CA TYR A 255 -17.95 -48.15 59.86
C TYR A 255 -17.51 -48.99 61.04
N LYS A 256 -16.19 -49.06 61.32
CA LYS A 256 -15.65 -49.78 62.48
C LYS A 256 -16.17 -49.24 63.82
N GLN A 257 -16.32 -47.91 63.92
CA GLN A 257 -16.77 -47.24 65.14
C GLN A 257 -18.27 -47.45 65.40
N ASN A 258 -19.08 -47.65 64.36
CA ASN A 258 -20.51 -48.01 64.48
C ASN A 258 -20.75 -49.51 64.72
N LEU A 259 -19.71 -50.34 64.66
CA LEU A 259 -19.76 -51.80 64.88
C LEU A 259 -19.35 -52.21 66.31
N ILE A 260 -18.88 -51.26 67.12
CA ILE A 260 -18.58 -51.38 68.55
C ILE A 260 -19.72 -50.72 69.32
#